data_AF-A0A2G9TC23-F1
#
_entry.id   AF-A0A2G9TC23-F1
#
_cell.length_a   1.000
_cell.length_b   1.000
_cell.length_c   1.000
_cell.angle_alpha   90.00
_cell.angle_beta   90.00
_cell.angle_gamma   90.00
#
_symmetry.space_group_name_H-M   'P 1'
#
loop_
_entity.id
_entity.type
_entity.pdbx_description
1 polymer ?
#
loop_
_entity_poly.entity_id
_entity_poly.type
_entity_poly.pdbx_seq_one_letter_code
_entity_poly.pdbx_strand_id
1 'polypeptide(L)'
;MVPRIMRFTYGWLVDQIVRHADEKRRGVAQFLREELTEPNEIDFHICLDATEEHRVARATLASIPEMIAEVWHEPRVALMMFNFYSHLAFKDSVISKAMANPPWKNAESPCTRNSHNKEALEVAAAMGFGNARSLASLFSLLVNGRIVSDRTLELLKRPVINATDHVLNSNTVKGHGFFYYPSLLEYE
;
A
#
# COMPACT_ATOMS: atom_id res chain seq x y z
N MET A 1 13.20 -6.09 -24.37
CA MET A 1 13.35 -6.28 -22.91
C MET A 1 12.07 -5.75 -22.25
N VAL A 2 11.12 -6.63 -21.92
CA VAL A 2 9.85 -6.22 -21.30
C VAL A 2 10.15 -5.90 -19.83
N PRO A 3 9.90 -4.67 -19.34
CA PRO A 3 10.11 -4.37 -17.92
C PRO A 3 9.23 -5.32 -17.09
N ARG A 4 9.85 -6.11 -16.21
CA ARG A 4 9.13 -6.90 -15.20
C ARG A 4 8.55 -5.93 -14.19
N ILE A 5 7.33 -5.45 -14.45
CA ILE A 5 6.60 -4.63 -13.50
C ILE A 5 6.20 -5.55 -12.35
N MET A 6 6.76 -5.31 -11.17
CA MET A 6 6.60 -6.13 -9.98
C MET A 6 5.79 -5.34 -8.94
N ARG A 7 4.68 -5.92 -8.44
CA ARG A 7 3.82 -5.29 -7.44
C ARG A 7 4.50 -5.08 -6.08
N PHE A 8 5.43 -5.97 -5.70
CA PHE A 8 6.09 -5.95 -4.39
C PHE A 8 7.45 -5.26 -4.36
N THR A 9 8.05 -4.97 -5.52
CA THR A 9 9.41 -4.41 -5.57
C THR A 9 9.51 -3.05 -4.90
N TYR A 10 8.46 -2.24 -4.92
CA TYR A 10 8.47 -0.96 -4.21
C TYR A 10 8.82 -1.16 -2.71
N GLY A 11 8.16 -2.13 -2.06
CA GLY A 11 8.40 -2.44 -0.65
C GLY A 11 9.81 -2.95 -0.40
N TRP A 12 10.34 -3.80 -1.28
CA TRP A 12 11.72 -4.30 -1.16
C TRP A 12 12.77 -3.23 -1.44
N LEU A 13 12.55 -2.34 -2.41
CA LEU A 13 13.44 -1.23 -2.69
C LEU A 13 13.51 -0.29 -1.48
N VAL A 14 12.35 0.05 -0.90
CA VAL A 14 12.28 0.85 0.33
C VAL A 14 12.99 0.13 1.49
N ASP A 15 12.73 -1.16 1.69
CA ASP A 15 13.39 -1.95 2.73
C ASP A 15 14.93 -1.93 2.58
N GLN A 16 15.45 -2.11 1.37
CA GLN A 16 16.88 -2.03 1.13
C GLN A 16 17.44 -0.62 1.36
N ILE A 17 16.71 0.44 0.99
CA ILE A 17 17.11 1.82 1.30
C ILE A 17 17.20 2.02 2.82
N VAL A 18 16.18 1.58 3.58
CA VAL A 18 16.16 1.69 5.04
C VAL A 18 17.33 0.93 5.66
N ARG A 19 17.60 -0.32 5.26
CA ARG A 19 18.74 -1.11 5.77
C ARG A 19 20.09 -0.46 5.50
N HIS A 20 20.22 0.33 4.45
CA HIS A 20 21.47 1.03 4.13
C HIS A 20 21.60 2.37 4.86
N ALA A 21 20.48 3.03 5.16
CA ALA A 21 20.44 4.30 5.85
C ALA A 21 20.42 4.19 7.38
N ASP A 22 19.83 3.13 7.93
CA ASP A 22 19.75 2.87 9.36
C ASP A 22 21.09 2.39 9.92
N GLU A 23 21.57 3.03 10.99
CA GLU A 23 22.86 2.72 11.62
C GLU A 23 22.91 1.27 12.13
N LYS A 24 21.77 0.75 12.61
CA LYS A 24 21.63 -0.63 13.09
C LYS A 24 21.36 -1.63 11.95
N ARG A 25 21.33 -1.18 10.68
CA ARG A 25 21.07 -1.99 9.48
C ARG A 25 19.73 -2.75 9.52
N ARG A 26 18.74 -2.23 10.25
CA ARG A 26 17.43 -2.87 10.43
C ARG A 26 16.60 -2.81 9.16
N GLY A 27 15.73 -3.81 8.99
CA GLY A 27 14.67 -3.77 7.99
C GLY A 27 13.59 -2.75 8.33
N VAL A 28 12.75 -2.42 7.36
CA VAL A 28 11.67 -1.43 7.55
C VAL A 28 10.66 -1.85 8.63
N ALA A 29 10.36 -3.15 8.72
CA ALA A 29 9.44 -3.69 9.72
C ALA A 29 10.00 -3.53 11.14
N GLN A 30 11.28 -3.90 11.32
CA GLN A 30 11.95 -3.78 12.60
C GLN A 30 12.14 -2.31 13.01
N PHE A 31 12.51 -1.43 12.07
CA PHE A 31 12.63 0.00 12.33
C PHE A 31 11.29 0.60 12.77
N LEU A 32 10.20 0.30 12.04
CA LEU A 32 8.86 0.75 12.41
C LEU A 32 8.48 0.29 13.83
N ARG A 33 8.77 -0.97 14.16
CA ARG A 33 8.47 -1.55 15.46
C ARG A 33 9.19 -0.84 16.59
N GLU A 34 10.51 -0.75 16.48
CA GLU A 34 11.37 -0.26 17.57
C GLU A 34 11.33 1.27 17.74
N GLU A 35 11.18 2.03 16.65
CA GLU A 35 11.27 3.50 16.71
C GLU A 35 9.91 4.19 16.79
N LEU A 36 8.84 3.57 16.28
CA LEU A 36 7.54 4.23 16.14
C LEU A 36 6.43 3.52 16.90
N THR A 37 6.28 2.20 16.76
CA THR A 37 5.06 1.55 17.28
C THR A 37 5.18 1.14 18.73
N GLU A 38 6.27 0.48 19.15
CA GLU A 38 6.50 0.10 20.56
C GLU A 38 6.57 1.32 21.49
N PRO A 39 7.33 2.40 21.20
CA PRO A 39 7.43 3.54 22.11
C PRO A 39 6.13 4.34 22.28
N ASN A 40 5.19 4.21 21.34
CA ASN A 40 3.93 4.95 21.32
C ASN A 40 2.71 4.05 21.56
N GLU A 41 2.92 2.78 21.95
CA GLU A 41 1.87 1.79 22.21
C GLU A 41 0.89 1.63 21.02
N ILE A 42 1.42 1.65 19.80
CA ILE A 42 0.63 1.56 18.57
C ILE A 42 0.59 0.10 18.09
N ASP A 43 -0.61 -0.46 17.99
CA ASP A 43 -0.80 -1.80 17.45
C ASP A 43 -0.88 -1.79 15.92
N PHE A 44 0.27 -1.59 15.28
CA PHE A 44 0.44 -1.65 13.83
C PHE A 44 1.76 -2.35 13.49
N HIS A 45 1.74 -3.27 12.54
CA HIS A 45 2.84 -4.18 12.23
C HIS A 45 3.06 -4.27 10.73
N ILE A 46 4.31 -4.35 10.29
CA ILE A 46 4.65 -4.83 8.95
C ILE A 46 5.17 -6.25 9.14
N CYS A 47 4.42 -7.22 8.62
CA CYS A 47 4.51 -8.64 9.01
C CYS A 47 4.13 -8.86 10.47
N LEU A 48 3.09 -9.66 10.66
CA LEU A 48 2.57 -10.01 11.96
C LEU A 48 3.17 -11.34 12.41
N ASP A 49 3.47 -11.45 13.70
CA ASP A 49 3.85 -12.73 14.32
C ASP A 49 2.69 -13.74 14.19
N ALA A 50 3.02 -15.01 13.95
CA ALA A 50 2.05 -16.09 13.85
C ALA A 50 1.17 -16.22 15.10
N THR A 51 1.73 -15.92 16.27
CA THR A 51 1.00 -15.94 17.56
C THR A 51 -0.15 -14.94 17.59
N GLU A 52 -0.04 -13.85 16.85
CA GLU A 52 -1.03 -12.78 16.77
C GLU A 52 -2.06 -13.00 15.65
N GLU A 53 -1.96 -14.07 14.86
CA GLU A 53 -2.88 -14.33 13.73
C GLU A 53 -4.35 -14.46 14.18
N HIS A 54 -4.58 -14.94 15.41
CA HIS A 54 -5.91 -15.19 15.97
C HIS A 54 -6.82 -13.94 16.05
N ARG A 55 -6.23 -12.73 16.09
CA ARG A 55 -6.98 -11.46 16.14
C ARG A 55 -7.12 -10.77 14.78
N VAL A 56 -6.57 -11.36 13.72
CA VAL A 56 -6.63 -10.80 12.35
C VAL A 56 -8.02 -11.03 11.76
N ALA A 57 -8.67 -9.94 11.36
CA ALA A 57 -9.93 -10.01 10.65
C ALA A 57 -9.77 -10.70 9.28
N ARG A 58 -10.71 -11.56 8.93
CA ARG A 58 -10.71 -12.22 7.61
C ARG A 58 -11.05 -11.21 6.52
N ALA A 59 -10.17 -11.10 5.53
CA ALA A 59 -10.45 -10.32 4.33
C ALA A 59 -11.53 -11.01 3.48
N THR A 60 -12.53 -10.25 3.04
CA THR A 60 -13.54 -10.66 2.06
C THR A 60 -13.36 -9.87 0.77
N LEU A 61 -13.89 -10.38 -0.33
CA LEU A 61 -14.08 -9.57 -1.53
C LEU A 61 -15.34 -8.71 -1.37
N ALA A 62 -15.32 -7.54 -1.99
CA ALA A 62 -16.53 -6.75 -2.18
C ALA A 62 -17.52 -7.54 -3.05
N SER A 63 -18.75 -7.63 -2.57
CA SER A 63 -19.89 -8.14 -3.31
C SER A 63 -20.36 -7.13 -4.36
N ILE A 64 -21.14 -7.59 -5.35
CA ILE A 64 -21.71 -6.69 -6.37
C ILE A 64 -22.56 -5.56 -5.76
N PRO A 65 -23.44 -5.81 -4.78
CA PRO A 65 -24.19 -4.74 -4.13
C PRO A 65 -23.29 -3.70 -3.45
N GLU A 66 -22.22 -4.11 -2.79
CA GLU A 66 -21.26 -3.20 -2.15
C GLU A 66 -20.52 -2.37 -3.19
N MET A 67 -20.11 -2.97 -4.32
CA MET A 67 -19.50 -2.21 -5.43
C MET A 67 -20.46 -1.18 -6.03
N ILE A 68 -21.75 -1.52 -6.18
CA ILE A 68 -22.78 -0.58 -6.66
C ILE A 68 -22.98 0.56 -5.64
N ALA A 69 -23.05 0.23 -4.35
CA ALA A 69 -23.21 1.22 -3.28
C ALA A 69 -22.03 2.20 -3.24
N GLU A 70 -20.80 1.71 -3.43
CA GLU A 70 -19.60 2.55 -3.51
C GLU A 70 -19.65 3.50 -4.71
N VAL A 71 -20.03 3.00 -5.89
CA VAL A 71 -20.18 3.83 -7.10
C VAL A 71 -21.29 4.86 -6.94
N TRP A 72 -22.37 4.54 -6.22
CA TRP A 72 -23.43 5.49 -5.93
C TRP A 72 -22.95 6.61 -4.99
N HIS A 73 -22.13 6.28 -3.98
CA HIS A 73 -21.59 7.26 -3.06
C HIS A 73 -20.50 8.13 -3.72
N GLU A 74 -19.65 7.53 -4.54
CA GLU A 74 -18.55 8.21 -5.23
C GLU A 74 -18.54 7.82 -6.73
N PRO A 75 -19.30 8.53 -7.58
CA PRO A 75 -19.40 8.22 -9.01
C PRO A 75 -18.04 8.21 -9.73
N ARG A 76 -17.03 8.94 -9.24
CA ARG A 76 -15.69 8.97 -9.84
C ARG A 76 -14.98 7.62 -9.74
N VAL A 77 -15.33 6.80 -8.75
CA VAL A 77 -14.81 5.43 -8.59
C VAL A 77 -15.26 4.54 -9.74
N ALA A 78 -16.39 4.82 -10.42
CA ALA A 78 -16.87 4.03 -11.55
C ALA A 78 -15.86 3.97 -12.69
N LEU A 79 -15.27 5.11 -13.06
CA LEU A 79 -14.24 5.18 -14.11
C LEU A 79 -12.98 4.42 -13.68
N MET A 80 -12.56 4.57 -12.42
CA MET A 80 -11.40 3.86 -11.89
C MET A 80 -11.63 2.34 -11.90
N MET A 81 -12.80 1.88 -11.46
CA MET A 81 -13.19 0.47 -11.50
C MET A 81 -13.25 -0.04 -12.94
N PHE A 82 -13.88 0.71 -13.85
CA PHE A 82 -13.95 0.34 -15.26
C PHE A 82 -12.56 0.17 -15.87
N ASN A 83 -11.67 1.14 -15.67
CA ASN A 83 -10.28 1.05 -16.15
C ASN A 83 -9.55 -0.13 -15.51
N PHE A 84 -9.69 -0.34 -14.20
CA PHE A 84 -9.02 -1.45 -13.52
C PHE A 84 -9.49 -2.81 -14.06
N TYR A 85 -10.79 -3.07 -14.08
CA TYR A 85 -11.34 -4.38 -14.46
C TYR A 85 -11.24 -4.65 -15.96
N SER A 86 -11.46 -3.65 -16.82
CA SER A 86 -11.32 -3.82 -18.27
C SER A 86 -9.88 -4.17 -18.64
N HIS A 87 -8.88 -3.49 -18.06
CA HIS A 87 -7.48 -3.78 -18.33
C HIS A 87 -7.00 -5.07 -17.68
N LEU A 88 -7.51 -5.45 -16.51
CA LEU A 88 -7.19 -6.73 -15.87
C LEU A 88 -7.66 -7.94 -16.72
N ALA A 89 -8.76 -7.79 -17.47
CA ALA A 89 -9.27 -8.83 -18.37
C ALA A 89 -8.32 -9.12 -19.55
N PHE A 90 -7.47 -8.17 -19.95
CA PHE A 90 -6.49 -8.36 -21.01
C PHE A 90 -5.16 -8.86 -20.44
N LYS A 91 -4.77 -10.11 -20.76
CA LYS A 91 -3.54 -10.76 -20.24
C LYS A 91 -2.25 -9.98 -20.53
N ASP A 92 -2.21 -9.23 -21.63
CA ASP A 92 -1.03 -8.47 -22.03
C ASP A 92 -0.96 -7.06 -21.43
N SER A 93 -1.98 -6.64 -20.68
CA SER A 93 -1.97 -5.33 -20.02
C SER A 93 -0.89 -5.24 -18.96
N VAL A 94 -0.47 -4.00 -18.68
CA VAL A 94 0.50 -3.70 -17.62
C VAL A 94 0.02 -4.19 -16.26
N ILE A 95 -1.26 -4.00 -15.94
CA ILE A 95 -1.82 -4.41 -14.64
C ILE A 95 -1.92 -5.92 -14.49
N SER A 96 -2.27 -6.65 -15.56
CA SER A 96 -2.31 -8.11 -15.54
C SER A 96 -0.90 -8.68 -15.27
N LYS A 97 0.12 -8.12 -15.94
CA LYS A 97 1.53 -8.47 -15.72
C LYS A 97 2.01 -8.12 -14.31
N ALA A 98 1.60 -6.97 -13.77
CA ALA A 98 1.94 -6.56 -12.40
C ALA A 98 1.30 -7.49 -11.35
N MET A 99 0.05 -7.91 -11.58
CA MET A 99 -0.71 -8.78 -10.67
C MET A 99 -0.24 -10.24 -10.72
N ALA A 100 0.23 -10.71 -11.88
CA ALA A 100 0.79 -12.05 -12.06
C ALA A 100 2.23 -12.22 -11.52
N ASN A 101 2.80 -11.17 -10.90
CA ASN A 101 4.21 -11.12 -10.55
C ASN A 101 4.40 -10.80 -9.06
N PRO A 102 5.04 -11.71 -8.29
CA PRO A 102 5.74 -12.92 -8.70
C PRO A 102 4.81 -14.12 -9.01
N PRO A 103 5.22 -15.00 -9.94
CA PRO A 103 4.39 -16.12 -10.42
C PRO A 103 4.13 -17.19 -9.36
N TRP A 104 4.94 -17.24 -8.29
CA TRP A 104 4.80 -18.18 -7.18
C TRP A 104 3.79 -17.71 -6.12
N LYS A 105 3.36 -16.45 -6.17
CA LYS A 105 2.34 -15.91 -5.28
C LYS A 105 1.04 -15.84 -6.06
N ASN A 106 0.34 -16.97 -6.14
CA ASN A 106 -0.94 -17.07 -6.83
C ASN A 106 -1.91 -16.02 -6.28
N ALA A 107 -2.15 -14.98 -7.10
CA ALA A 107 -3.25 -14.04 -6.92
C ALA A 107 -4.62 -14.70 -7.20
N GLU A 108 -4.63 -15.99 -7.55
CA GLU A 108 -5.80 -16.76 -7.96
C GLU A 108 -6.74 -17.12 -6.81
N SER A 109 -6.30 -17.05 -5.55
CA SER A 109 -7.24 -17.06 -4.43
C SER A 109 -7.64 -15.62 -4.11
N PRO A 110 -8.92 -15.25 -4.26
CA PRO A 110 -9.36 -13.88 -3.96
C PRO A 110 -9.09 -13.44 -2.51
N CYS A 111 -8.80 -14.41 -1.64
CA CYS A 111 -8.39 -14.19 -0.27
C CYS A 111 -7.07 -14.88 0.06
N THR A 112 -6.05 -14.82 -0.82
CA THR A 112 -4.67 -15.23 -0.44
C THR A 112 -4.28 -14.55 0.88
N ARG A 113 -4.74 -13.30 1.09
CA ARG A 113 -5.11 -12.59 2.36
C ARG A 113 -5.25 -13.40 3.66
N ASN A 114 -5.90 -14.56 3.59
CA ASN A 114 -6.35 -15.36 4.74
C ASN A 114 -5.64 -16.72 4.85
N SER A 115 -4.70 -17.08 3.95
CA SER A 115 -3.88 -18.28 4.12
C SER A 115 -2.96 -18.19 5.34
N HIS A 116 -2.91 -19.24 6.15
CA HIS A 116 -1.89 -19.39 7.21
C HIS A 116 -0.52 -19.54 6.51
N ASN A 117 0.59 -19.11 7.14
CA ASN A 117 1.96 -19.11 6.59
C ASN A 117 2.29 -17.95 5.64
N LYS A 118 1.83 -16.72 5.94
CA LYS A 118 2.36 -15.51 5.26
C LYS A 118 3.58 -14.92 5.97
N GLU A 119 3.88 -15.40 7.17
CA GLU A 119 4.78 -14.75 8.12
C GLU A 119 6.23 -14.59 7.63
N ALA A 120 6.65 -15.28 6.57
CA ALA A 120 8.07 -15.34 6.22
C ALA A 120 8.60 -14.20 5.32
N LEU A 121 7.76 -13.30 4.79
CA LEU A 121 8.24 -12.26 3.86
C LEU A 121 7.82 -10.86 4.29
N GLU A 122 8.80 -10.07 4.75
CA GLU A 122 8.72 -8.62 4.89
C GLU A 122 8.34 -7.98 3.56
N VAL A 123 7.04 -7.72 3.36
CA VAL A 123 6.53 -7.02 2.19
C VAL A 123 5.84 -5.74 2.64
N ALA A 124 6.64 -4.71 2.91
CA ALA A 124 6.16 -3.39 3.33
C ALA A 124 5.12 -2.78 2.38
N ALA A 125 5.15 -3.15 1.09
CA ALA A 125 4.17 -2.70 0.10
C ALA A 125 2.77 -3.30 0.25
N ALA A 126 2.59 -4.40 1.00
CA ALA A 126 1.33 -5.15 0.96
C ALA A 126 0.95 -5.91 2.25
N MET A 127 1.81 -5.92 3.27
CA MET A 127 1.63 -6.72 4.49
C MET A 127 1.66 -5.89 5.77
N GLY A 128 0.93 -4.76 5.76
CA GLY A 128 0.61 -4.01 6.97
C GLY A 128 -0.60 -4.61 7.70
N PHE A 129 -0.48 -4.83 8.99
CA PHE A 129 -1.55 -5.31 9.88
C PHE A 129 -1.74 -4.32 11.02
N GLY A 130 -2.97 -3.85 11.20
CA GLY A 130 -3.31 -2.94 12.28
C GLY A 130 -4.76 -2.48 12.14
N ASN A 131 -5.21 -1.73 13.13
CA ASN A 131 -6.56 -1.17 13.14
C ASN A 131 -6.55 0.33 12.75
N ALA A 132 -7.74 0.87 12.51
CA ALA A 132 -7.89 2.28 12.09
C ALA A 132 -7.32 3.28 13.10
N ARG A 133 -7.45 2.99 14.40
CA ARG A 133 -6.91 3.84 15.48
C ARG A 133 -5.38 3.86 15.42
N SER A 134 -4.74 2.69 15.32
CA SER A 134 -3.29 2.58 15.25
C SER A 134 -2.71 3.33 14.04
N LEU A 135 -3.35 3.18 12.87
CA LEU A 135 -2.93 3.90 11.67
C LEU A 135 -3.12 5.41 11.83
N ALA A 136 -4.24 5.86 12.40
CA ALA A 136 -4.48 7.27 12.69
C ALA A 136 -3.45 7.85 13.67
N SER A 137 -3.05 7.08 14.69
CA SER A 137 -1.99 7.47 15.62
C SER A 137 -0.64 7.67 14.92
N LEU A 138 -0.24 6.78 14.00
CA LEU A 138 0.99 6.96 13.21
C LEU A 138 0.96 8.24 12.38
N PHE A 139 -0.15 8.50 11.69
CA PHE A 139 -0.32 9.74 10.94
C PHE A 139 -0.35 10.97 11.84
N SER A 140 -0.96 10.89 13.03
CA SER A 140 -0.94 11.96 14.03
C SER A 140 0.48 12.32 14.45
N LEU A 141 1.34 11.32 14.70
CA LEU A 141 2.76 11.56 15.00
C LEU A 141 3.48 12.23 13.82
N LEU A 142 3.19 11.81 12.59
CA LEU A 142 3.79 12.40 11.38
C LEU A 142 3.41 13.88 11.22
N VAL A 143 2.11 14.21 11.26
CA VAL A 143 1.63 15.58 10.98
C VAL A 143 1.93 16.57 12.09
N ASN A 144 2.15 16.09 13.32
CA ASN A 144 2.57 16.90 14.46
C ASN A 144 4.11 17.01 14.58
N GLY A 145 4.86 16.65 13.54
CA GLY A 145 6.32 16.81 13.49
C GLY A 145 7.09 15.91 14.47
N ARG A 146 6.47 14.82 14.97
CA ARG A 146 7.11 13.89 15.91
C ARG A 146 7.96 12.83 15.22
N ILE A 147 7.72 12.57 13.93
CA ILE A 147 8.48 11.60 13.13
C ILE A 147 9.53 12.29 12.24
N VAL A 148 9.20 13.45 11.68
CA VAL A 148 10.08 14.18 10.75
C VAL A 148 10.07 15.68 11.07
N SER A 149 11.13 16.39 10.70
CA SER A 149 11.19 17.85 10.83
C SER A 149 10.11 18.56 10.01
N ASP A 150 9.74 19.79 10.38
CA ASP A 150 8.81 20.62 9.62
C ASP A 150 9.23 20.79 8.16
N ARG A 151 10.53 20.97 7.91
CA ARG A 151 11.09 21.06 6.56
C ARG A 151 10.81 19.79 5.75
N THR A 152 10.99 18.62 6.36
CA THR A 152 10.71 17.34 5.72
C THR A 152 9.21 17.16 5.52
N LEU A 153 8.38 17.54 6.50
CA LEU A 153 6.92 17.48 6.38
C LEU A 153 6.41 18.35 5.22
N GLU A 154 6.96 19.56 5.05
CA GLU A 154 6.66 20.42 3.90
C GLU A 154 7.10 19.83 2.56
N LEU A 155 8.20 19.07 2.53
CA LEU A 155 8.60 18.31 1.35
C LEU A 155 7.59 17.19 1.07
N LEU A 156 7.19 16.43 2.09
CA LEU A 156 6.21 15.35 1.98
C LEU A 156 4.83 15.84 1.55
N LYS A 157 4.48 17.11 1.73
CA LYS A 157 3.23 17.70 1.23
C LYS A 157 3.25 18.00 -0.28
N ARG A 158 4.42 17.97 -0.93
CA ARG A 158 4.56 18.32 -2.35
C ARG A 158 4.49 17.08 -3.24
N PRO A 159 3.60 17.05 -4.24
CA PRO A 159 3.57 15.97 -5.22
C PRO A 159 4.78 16.02 -6.15
N VAL A 160 5.19 14.88 -6.70
CA VAL A 160 6.34 14.74 -7.61
C VAL A 160 5.89 14.35 -9.02
N ILE A 161 4.94 13.42 -9.12
CA ILE A 161 4.39 12.94 -10.39
C ILE A 161 2.90 13.23 -10.41
N ASN A 162 2.49 13.97 -11.43
CA ASN A 162 1.10 14.29 -11.68
C ASN A 162 0.75 13.93 -13.12
N ALA A 163 0.63 12.63 -13.37
CA ALA A 163 0.42 12.07 -14.70
C ALA A 163 -0.42 10.79 -14.62
N THR A 164 -0.83 10.28 -15.78
CA THR A 164 -1.49 8.99 -15.88
C THR A 164 -0.58 7.88 -15.36
N ASP A 165 -1.04 7.15 -14.36
CA ASP A 165 -0.39 5.94 -13.91
C ASP A 165 -0.67 4.82 -14.91
N HIS A 166 0.37 4.32 -15.59
CA HIS A 166 0.22 3.30 -16.63
C HIS A 166 -0.18 1.91 -16.10
N VAL A 167 -0.07 1.67 -14.78
CA VAL A 167 -0.54 0.44 -14.15
C VAL A 167 -2.02 0.57 -13.85
N LEU A 168 -2.45 1.64 -13.17
CA LEU A 168 -3.85 1.86 -12.81
C LEU A 168 -4.70 2.40 -13.98
N ASN A 169 -4.05 2.84 -15.05
CA ASN A 169 -4.62 3.56 -16.19
C ASN A 169 -5.54 4.71 -15.74
N SER A 170 -5.08 5.48 -14.76
CA SER A 170 -5.83 6.60 -14.18
C SER A 170 -4.88 7.74 -13.81
N ASN A 171 -5.39 8.96 -13.80
CA ASN A 171 -4.62 10.11 -13.34
C ASN A 171 -4.48 10.04 -11.82
N THR A 172 -3.24 9.91 -11.34
CA THR A 172 -2.95 9.86 -9.91
C THR A 172 -1.87 10.88 -9.58
N VAL A 173 -2.03 11.51 -8.41
CA VAL A 173 -1.04 12.43 -7.87
C VAL A 173 -0.22 11.69 -6.83
N LYS A 174 1.08 11.55 -7.06
CA LYS A 174 2.00 10.75 -6.23
C LYS A 174 3.28 11.50 -5.91
N GLY A 175 3.92 11.12 -4.81
CA GLY A 175 5.17 11.73 -4.37
C GLY A 175 5.60 11.19 -3.01
N HIS A 176 6.90 10.99 -2.83
CA HIS A 176 7.49 10.61 -1.53
C HIS A 176 6.85 9.39 -0.84
N GLY A 177 6.25 8.47 -1.62
CA GLY A 177 5.54 7.30 -1.10
C GLY A 177 4.07 7.50 -0.74
N PHE A 178 3.52 8.71 -0.92
CA PHE A 178 2.13 9.04 -0.67
C PHE A 178 1.34 9.26 -1.97
N PHE A 179 0.03 9.02 -1.88
CA PHE A 179 -0.96 9.53 -2.81
C PHE A 179 -1.52 10.84 -2.26
N TYR A 180 -1.78 11.80 -3.14
CA TYR A 180 -2.31 13.11 -2.78
C TYR A 180 -3.74 13.27 -3.28
N TYR A 181 -4.54 13.99 -2.50
CA TYR A 181 -5.92 14.36 -2.83
C TYR A 181 -6.06 15.90 -2.81
N PRO A 182 -6.85 16.50 -3.71
CA PRO A 182 -7.62 15.85 -4.77
C PRO A 182 -6.76 15.27 -5.89
N SER A 183 -7.24 14.17 -6.48
CA SER A 183 -6.71 13.72 -7.77
C SER A 183 -7.11 14.75 -8.84
N LEU A 184 -6.37 14.82 -9.94
CA LEU A 184 -6.58 15.81 -11.02
C LEU A 184 -8.01 15.92 -11.58
N LEU A 185 -8.92 15.01 -11.24
CA LEU A 185 -10.35 15.10 -11.58
C LEU A 185 -11.06 16.34 -11.02
N GLU A 186 -10.41 17.15 -10.17
CA GLU A 186 -10.96 18.42 -9.66
C GLU A 186 -10.44 19.68 -10.39
N TYR A 187 -9.56 19.53 -11.39
CA TYR A 187 -8.96 20.65 -12.12
C TYR A 187 -9.31 20.69 -13.62
N GLU A 188 -10.26 19.87 -14.08
CA GLU A 188 -10.84 19.92 -15.44
C GLU A 188 -12.35 20.20 -15.40
#